data_AF-A0AA96V5H2-F1
#
_entry.id   AF-A0AA96V5H2-F1
#
_cell.length_a   1.000
_cell.length_b   1.000
_cell.length_c   1.000
_cell.angle_alpha   90.00
_cell.angle_beta   90.00
_cell.angle_gamma   90.00
#
_symmetry.space_group_name_H-M   'P 1'
#
loop_
_entity.id
_entity.type
_entity.pdbx_description
1 polymer ?
#
loop_
_entity_poly.entity_id
_entity_poly.type
_entity_poly.pdbx_seq_one_letter_code
_entity_poly.pdbx_strand_id
1 'polypeptide(L)'
;MQPWDSHEVSQLNELKIDLDAISVIAHYHGNSDIIMDEQMPIYGGYAGGLEETAIVDIATHINAFVMSGASWHLDGPVHIRWGSTNTRETLAVAGWTCAAISNHTDFLSGNQYYPCAGPCTEMCFLELAAQAITDSASGREILSGVAAAKGVVENKTTGMEARMMGEVARAAAGVDIKEINKILDKLVGSYEKNYATAPAGKTFQECYDVKTITPTDEHVKVYEQAKKKLEGFGLVF
;
A
#
# COMPACT_ATOMS: atom_id res chain seq x y z
N MET A 1 -22.82 1.88 -5.74
CA MET A 1 -22.17 2.39 -4.51
C MET A 1 -23.06 3.47 -3.95
N GLN A 2 -22.99 3.68 -2.64
CA GLN A 2 -23.73 4.71 -1.91
C GLN A 2 -22.82 5.92 -1.66
N PRO A 3 -23.36 7.09 -1.28
CA PRO A 3 -22.54 8.27 -1.06
C PRO A 3 -21.48 8.15 0.04
N TRP A 4 -21.64 7.21 0.99
CA TRP A 4 -20.68 6.95 2.06
C TRP A 4 -19.63 5.87 1.73
N ASP A 5 -19.67 5.30 0.52
CA ASP A 5 -18.57 4.51 -0.01
C ASP A 5 -17.50 5.45 -0.60
N SER A 6 -16.24 5.05 -0.64
CA SER A 6 -15.20 5.82 -1.35
C SER A 6 -15.26 5.54 -2.85
N HIS A 7 -15.45 6.56 -3.67
CA HIS A 7 -15.56 6.45 -5.13
C HIS A 7 -14.25 6.90 -5.78
N GLU A 8 -13.67 6.01 -6.57
CA GLU A 8 -12.32 6.15 -7.12
C GLU A 8 -12.28 7.00 -8.40
N VAL A 9 -11.28 7.87 -8.48
CA VAL A 9 -10.83 8.48 -9.73
C VAL A 9 -9.30 8.49 -9.78
N SER A 10 -8.71 8.05 -10.87
CA SER A 10 -7.26 7.91 -11.00
C SER A 10 -6.64 9.07 -11.77
N GLN A 11 -5.61 9.69 -11.20
CA GLN A 11 -4.65 10.49 -11.94
C GLN A 11 -3.74 9.58 -12.80
N LEU A 12 -3.15 10.14 -13.85
CA LEU A 12 -2.20 9.46 -14.73
C LEU A 12 -0.75 9.87 -14.43
N ASN A 13 0.20 9.01 -14.83
CA ASN A 13 1.62 9.26 -14.60
C ASN A 13 2.26 10.19 -15.65
N GLU A 14 2.99 11.24 -15.27
CA GLU A 14 2.90 11.97 -14.00
C GLU A 14 2.24 13.33 -14.25
N LEU A 15 1.55 13.86 -13.23
CA LEU A 15 0.79 15.12 -13.25
C LEU A 15 -0.09 15.24 -14.51
N LYS A 16 -0.87 14.19 -14.75
CA LYS A 16 -1.66 14.02 -15.98
C LYS A 16 -3.04 13.49 -15.65
N ILE A 17 -4.00 13.78 -16.51
CA ILE A 17 -5.38 13.30 -16.42
C ILE A 17 -5.95 13.13 -17.83
N ASP A 18 -6.99 12.32 -17.96
CA ASP A 18 -7.83 12.22 -19.16
C ASP A 18 -9.25 12.80 -18.91
N LEU A 19 -9.98 13.07 -19.99
CA LEU A 19 -11.29 13.72 -19.89
C LEU A 19 -12.41 12.78 -19.40
N ASP A 20 -12.20 11.46 -19.44
CA ASP A 20 -13.18 10.53 -18.89
C ASP A 20 -13.18 10.66 -17.36
N ALA A 21 -12.00 10.73 -16.74
CA ALA A 21 -11.85 11.01 -15.31
C ALA A 21 -12.52 12.32 -14.88
N ILE A 22 -12.42 13.39 -15.68
CA ILE A 22 -13.09 14.68 -15.39
C ILE A 22 -14.61 14.54 -15.40
N SER A 23 -15.17 13.74 -16.31
CA SER A 23 -16.61 13.50 -16.36
C SER A 23 -17.08 12.68 -15.15
N VAL A 24 -16.26 11.74 -14.69
CA VAL A 24 -16.50 10.94 -13.48
C VAL A 24 -16.46 11.81 -12.21
N ILE A 25 -15.50 12.73 -12.10
CA ILE A 25 -15.43 13.70 -10.99
C ILE A 25 -16.71 14.53 -10.91
N ALA A 26 -17.19 15.06 -12.05
CA ALA A 26 -18.42 15.83 -12.09
C ALA A 26 -19.65 15.01 -11.64
N HIS A 27 -19.68 13.71 -11.98
CA HIS A 27 -20.72 12.79 -11.53
C HIS A 27 -20.72 12.62 -10.01
N TYR A 28 -19.56 12.35 -9.40
CA TYR A 28 -19.46 12.14 -7.95
C TYR A 28 -19.85 13.39 -7.15
N HIS A 29 -19.40 14.58 -7.58
CA HIS A 29 -19.83 15.84 -6.96
C HIS A 29 -21.35 16.06 -7.08
N GLY A 30 -21.95 15.74 -8.22
CA GLY A 30 -23.40 15.86 -8.43
C GLY A 30 -24.25 14.96 -7.52
N ASN A 31 -23.67 13.86 -7.04
CA ASN A 31 -24.31 12.90 -6.14
C ASN A 31 -23.96 13.11 -4.67
N SER A 32 -23.05 14.04 -4.34
CA SER A 32 -22.48 14.20 -3.00
C SER A 32 -21.76 12.92 -2.50
N ASP A 33 -21.10 12.20 -3.42
CA ASP A 33 -20.32 11.00 -3.12
C ASP A 33 -18.99 11.37 -2.43
N ILE A 34 -18.48 10.50 -1.54
CA ILE A 34 -17.10 10.60 -1.03
C ILE A 34 -16.12 10.25 -2.15
N ILE A 35 -15.24 11.18 -2.50
CA ILE A 35 -14.28 11.02 -3.60
C ILE A 35 -12.92 10.60 -3.06
N MET A 36 -12.42 9.47 -3.56
CA MET A 36 -11.04 9.02 -3.40
C MET A 36 -10.32 9.28 -4.73
N ASP A 37 -9.43 10.26 -4.74
CA ASP A 37 -8.53 10.47 -5.89
C ASP A 37 -7.28 9.62 -5.66
N GLU A 38 -6.81 8.88 -6.66
CA GLU A 38 -5.58 8.11 -6.56
C GLU A 38 -4.48 8.60 -7.50
N GLN A 39 -3.23 8.34 -7.11
CA GLN A 39 -2.08 8.43 -8.02
C GLN A 39 -0.99 7.47 -7.54
N MET A 40 -0.35 6.77 -8.48
CA MET A 40 0.73 5.82 -8.20
C MET A 40 2.08 6.30 -8.79
N PRO A 41 2.82 7.19 -8.11
CA PRO A 41 4.02 7.81 -8.69
C PRO A 41 5.12 6.77 -8.92
N ILE A 42 5.71 6.77 -10.12
CA ILE A 42 6.64 5.72 -10.52
C ILE A 42 8.07 6.06 -10.12
N TYR A 43 8.63 5.34 -9.15
CA TYR A 43 10.06 5.41 -8.84
C TYR A 43 10.89 4.87 -10.01
N GLY A 44 11.85 5.66 -10.49
CA GLY A 44 12.60 5.40 -11.71
C GLY A 44 11.82 5.68 -13.01
N GLY A 45 10.65 6.31 -12.90
CA GLY A 45 9.77 6.69 -14.00
C GLY A 45 10.16 8.02 -14.65
N TYR A 46 9.16 8.77 -15.11
CA TYR A 46 9.39 10.07 -15.78
C TYR A 46 9.99 11.12 -14.84
N ALA A 47 9.67 11.06 -13.55
CA ALA A 47 10.16 12.00 -12.54
C ALA A 47 11.67 11.84 -12.27
N GLY A 48 12.15 10.59 -12.17
CA GLY A 48 13.54 10.29 -11.85
C GLY A 48 13.67 9.34 -10.66
N GLY A 49 14.58 9.68 -9.73
CA GLY A 49 14.91 8.89 -8.56
C GLY A 49 13.98 9.15 -7.37
N LEU A 50 14.50 8.94 -6.16
CA LEU A 50 13.70 8.95 -4.94
C LEU A 50 13.13 10.34 -4.64
N GLU A 51 13.99 11.35 -4.58
CA GLU A 51 13.57 12.71 -4.26
C GLU A 51 12.71 13.32 -5.37
N GLU A 52 13.00 13.02 -6.64
CA GLU A 52 12.21 13.52 -7.75
C GLU A 52 10.80 12.92 -7.78
N THR A 53 10.68 11.61 -7.53
CA THR A 53 9.38 10.95 -7.40
C THR A 53 8.61 11.46 -6.19
N ALA A 54 9.27 11.71 -5.04
CA ALA A 54 8.61 12.29 -3.87
C ALA A 54 8.08 13.72 -4.10
N ILE A 55 8.77 14.54 -4.90
CA ILE A 55 8.28 15.86 -5.31
C ILE A 55 6.99 15.72 -6.15
N VAL A 56 6.97 14.78 -7.10
CA VAL A 56 5.77 14.48 -7.90
C VAL A 56 4.64 13.99 -7.01
N ASP A 57 4.93 13.11 -6.06
CA ASP A 57 3.96 12.52 -5.15
C ASP A 57 3.28 13.59 -4.26
N ILE A 58 4.06 14.51 -3.67
CA ILE A 58 3.51 15.68 -2.95
C ILE A 58 2.64 16.53 -3.88
N ALA A 59 3.07 16.75 -5.13
CA ALA A 59 2.29 17.53 -6.08
C ALA A 59 0.96 16.86 -6.45
N THR A 60 0.91 15.53 -6.57
CA THR A 60 -0.32 14.80 -6.87
C THR A 60 -1.26 14.69 -5.68
N HIS A 61 -0.72 14.63 -4.45
CA HIS A 61 -1.50 14.81 -3.23
C HIS A 61 -2.21 16.17 -3.20
N ILE A 62 -1.51 17.26 -3.57
CA ILE A 62 -2.14 18.58 -3.67
C ILE A 62 -3.18 18.62 -4.80
N ASN A 63 -2.84 18.03 -5.96
CA ASN A 63 -3.72 18.03 -7.12
C ASN A 63 -5.06 17.30 -6.86
N ALA A 64 -5.06 16.25 -6.02
CA ALA A 64 -6.26 15.54 -5.62
C ALA A 64 -7.35 16.47 -5.07
N PHE A 65 -6.98 17.40 -4.18
CA PHE A 65 -7.91 18.34 -3.56
C PHE A 65 -8.24 19.55 -4.45
N VAL A 66 -7.39 19.86 -5.44
CA VAL A 66 -7.57 21.00 -6.34
C VAL A 66 -8.38 20.62 -7.59
N MET A 67 -7.97 19.56 -8.29
CA MET A 67 -8.59 19.13 -9.55
C MET A 67 -9.82 18.26 -9.29
N SER A 68 -9.69 17.25 -8.42
CA SER A 68 -10.73 16.24 -8.21
C SER A 68 -11.73 16.66 -7.13
N GLY A 69 -11.40 17.67 -6.31
CA GLY A 69 -12.16 18.03 -5.12
C GLY A 69 -12.30 16.83 -4.18
N ALA A 70 -11.23 16.04 -4.06
CA ALA A 70 -11.22 14.78 -3.34
C ALA A 70 -11.56 14.96 -1.87
N SER A 71 -12.20 13.94 -1.29
CA SER A 71 -12.37 13.80 0.16
C SER A 71 -11.09 13.27 0.82
N TRP A 72 -10.37 12.40 0.13
CA TRP A 72 -9.06 11.89 0.53
C TRP A 72 -8.27 11.40 -0.70
N HIS A 73 -6.95 11.29 -0.56
CA HIS A 73 -6.06 10.84 -1.64
C HIS A 73 -5.44 9.47 -1.36
N LEU A 74 -5.48 8.56 -2.33
CA LEU A 74 -4.84 7.25 -2.27
C LEU A 74 -3.52 7.28 -3.06
N ASP A 75 -2.41 7.21 -2.34
CA ASP A 75 -1.07 7.06 -2.92
C ASP A 75 -0.79 5.59 -3.30
N GLY A 76 0.29 5.37 -4.05
CA GLY A 76 0.85 4.06 -4.34
C GLY A 76 2.18 4.12 -5.08
N PRO A 77 3.27 4.63 -4.49
CA PRO A 77 4.52 4.78 -5.20
C PRO A 77 5.02 3.41 -5.64
N VAL A 78 5.29 3.24 -6.94
CA VAL A 78 5.55 1.93 -7.53
C VAL A 78 6.92 1.88 -8.19
N HIS A 79 7.68 0.82 -7.94
CA HIS A 79 9.00 0.68 -8.53
C HIS A 79 8.89 0.27 -10.01
N ILE A 80 9.44 1.06 -10.94
CA ILE A 80 9.32 0.84 -12.40
C ILE A 80 9.62 -0.60 -12.87
N ARG A 81 10.68 -1.19 -12.32
CA ARG A 81 11.09 -2.57 -12.63
C ARG A 81 10.25 -3.64 -11.94
N TRP A 82 9.99 -3.47 -10.64
CA TRP A 82 9.42 -4.54 -9.83
C TRP A 82 7.90 -4.53 -9.81
N GLY A 83 7.26 -3.39 -10.11
CA GLY A 83 5.80 -3.26 -10.07
C GLY A 83 5.26 -3.52 -8.67
N SER A 84 5.95 -3.02 -7.64
CA SER A 84 5.62 -3.21 -6.24
C SER A 84 5.77 -1.90 -5.48
N THR A 85 4.94 -1.71 -4.46
CA THR A 85 4.87 -0.53 -3.60
C THR A 85 5.71 -0.65 -2.34
N ASN A 86 6.27 -1.83 -2.07
CA ASN A 86 7.01 -2.14 -0.85
C ASN A 86 8.50 -2.43 -1.10
N THR A 87 9.10 -1.74 -2.07
CA THR A 87 10.57 -1.71 -2.21
C THR A 87 11.16 -0.64 -1.29
N ARG A 88 12.47 -0.71 -1.04
CA ARG A 88 13.13 0.27 -0.17
C ARG A 88 12.85 1.72 -0.59
N GLU A 89 12.88 1.96 -1.89
CA GLU A 89 12.73 3.29 -2.49
C GLU A 89 11.28 3.75 -2.46
N THR A 90 10.32 2.89 -2.81
CA THR A 90 8.90 3.26 -2.79
C THR A 90 8.37 3.48 -1.38
N LEU A 91 8.82 2.68 -0.41
CA LEU A 91 8.52 2.91 1.01
C LEU A 91 9.08 4.25 1.48
N ALA A 92 10.30 4.61 1.06
CA ALA A 92 10.88 5.90 1.39
C ALA A 92 10.10 7.06 0.76
N VAL A 93 9.69 6.94 -0.52
CA VAL A 93 8.83 7.93 -1.18
C VAL A 93 7.53 8.12 -0.40
N ALA A 94 6.76 7.04 -0.19
CA ALA A 94 5.48 7.10 0.53
C ALA A 94 5.62 7.68 1.94
N GLY A 95 6.66 7.23 2.68
CA GLY A 95 6.91 7.66 4.05
C GLY A 95 7.24 9.15 4.15
N TRP A 96 8.11 9.66 3.27
CA TRP A 96 8.45 11.09 3.24
C TRP A 96 7.28 11.95 2.78
N THR A 97 6.57 11.54 1.73
CA THR A 97 5.41 12.27 1.22
C THR A 97 4.33 12.38 2.30
N CYS A 98 3.91 11.25 2.88
CA CYS A 98 2.88 11.24 3.90
C CYS A 98 3.28 12.08 5.11
N ALA A 99 4.51 11.92 5.61
CA ALA A 99 4.98 12.71 6.75
C ALA A 99 5.01 14.22 6.44
N ALA A 100 5.35 14.62 5.20
CA ALA A 100 5.31 16.03 4.80
C ALA A 100 3.87 16.55 4.68
N ILE A 101 2.97 15.79 4.05
CA ILE A 101 1.55 16.14 3.89
C ILE A 101 0.90 16.29 5.27
N SER A 102 1.01 15.29 6.15
CA SER A 102 0.41 15.32 7.49
C SER A 102 0.96 16.43 8.39
N ASN A 103 2.17 16.95 8.15
CA ASN A 103 2.75 18.05 8.93
C ASN A 103 2.41 19.45 8.39
N HIS A 104 1.94 19.55 7.15
CA HIS A 104 1.78 20.83 6.46
C HIS A 104 0.38 21.07 5.88
N THR A 105 -0.48 20.07 5.89
CA THR A 105 -1.88 20.16 5.45
C THR A 105 -2.77 19.33 6.37
N ASP A 106 -4.09 19.46 6.19
CA ASP A 106 -5.10 18.59 6.80
C ASP A 106 -5.66 17.59 5.78
N PHE A 107 -4.88 17.24 4.75
CA PHE A 107 -5.31 16.33 3.69
C PHE A 107 -5.34 14.90 4.20
N LEU A 108 -6.53 14.28 4.15
CA LEU A 108 -6.69 12.86 4.43
C LEU A 108 -6.08 12.02 3.32
N SER A 109 -5.39 10.95 3.69
CA SER A 109 -4.73 10.11 2.72
C SER A 109 -4.62 8.64 3.12
N GLY A 110 -4.40 7.81 2.12
CA GLY A 110 -4.10 6.40 2.29
C GLY A 110 -3.01 5.95 1.33
N ASN A 111 -2.65 4.67 1.40
CA ASN A 111 -1.70 4.04 0.48
C ASN A 111 -2.18 2.63 0.09
N GLN A 112 -1.79 2.18 -1.10
CA GLN A 112 -2.20 0.90 -1.68
C GLN A 112 -1.06 -0.15 -1.75
N TYR A 113 -1.39 -1.42 -1.60
CA TYR A 113 -0.42 -2.48 -1.28
C TYR A 113 -0.25 -3.48 -2.43
N TYR A 114 0.90 -3.48 -3.09
CA TYR A 114 1.24 -4.39 -4.20
C TYR A 114 2.53 -5.20 -3.93
N PRO A 115 2.48 -6.25 -3.08
CA PRO A 115 3.58 -7.18 -2.90
C PRO A 115 3.97 -7.91 -4.18
N CYS A 116 5.27 -8.19 -4.35
CA CYS A 116 5.74 -9.04 -5.44
C CYS A 116 5.24 -10.48 -5.27
N ALA A 117 5.28 -10.99 -4.04
CA ALA A 117 4.91 -12.36 -3.72
C ALA A 117 3.39 -12.56 -3.64
N GLY A 118 2.94 -13.78 -3.89
CA GLY A 118 1.52 -14.15 -3.79
C GLY A 118 1.08 -14.62 -2.40
N PRO A 119 -0.23 -14.85 -2.21
CA PRO A 119 -0.81 -15.31 -0.95
C PRO A 119 -0.21 -16.62 -0.44
N CYS A 120 -0.35 -16.85 0.86
CA CYS A 120 0.17 -18.06 1.53
C CYS A 120 1.70 -18.21 1.36
N THR A 121 2.42 -17.08 1.32
CA THR A 121 3.88 -17.04 1.32
C THR A 121 4.39 -16.11 2.40
N GLU A 122 5.51 -16.47 3.01
CA GLU A 122 6.13 -15.63 4.03
C GLU A 122 6.58 -14.28 3.46
N MET A 123 7.14 -14.27 2.23
CA MET A 123 7.58 -13.03 1.58
C MET A 123 6.42 -12.03 1.39
N CYS A 124 5.22 -12.49 1.02
CA CYS A 124 4.06 -11.60 0.88
C CYS A 124 3.71 -10.92 2.22
N PHE A 125 3.70 -11.68 3.33
CA PHE A 125 3.46 -11.13 4.66
C PHE A 125 4.56 -10.15 5.12
N LEU A 126 5.83 -10.40 4.79
CA LEU A 126 6.93 -9.50 5.14
C LEU A 126 6.92 -8.22 4.29
N GLU A 127 6.61 -8.34 3.00
CA GLU A 127 6.47 -7.22 2.07
C GLU A 127 5.33 -6.28 2.51
N LEU A 128 4.13 -6.81 2.75
CA LEU A 128 3.00 -5.98 3.21
C LEU A 128 3.25 -5.42 4.61
N ALA A 129 3.95 -6.16 5.50
CA ALA A 129 4.24 -5.66 6.84
C ALA A 129 5.19 -4.46 6.80
N ALA A 130 6.19 -4.46 5.91
CA ALA A 130 7.08 -3.31 5.74
C ALA A 130 6.31 -2.06 5.34
N GLN A 131 5.34 -2.20 4.43
CA GLN A 131 4.47 -1.10 4.04
C GLN A 131 3.51 -0.67 5.15
N ALA A 132 2.89 -1.61 5.86
CA ALA A 132 2.00 -1.31 6.98
C ALA A 132 2.70 -0.55 8.12
N ILE A 133 3.95 -0.91 8.42
CA ILE A 133 4.80 -0.16 9.36
C ILE A 133 5.05 1.26 8.84
N THR A 134 5.45 1.37 7.58
CA THR A 134 5.78 2.66 6.95
C THR A 134 4.58 3.61 6.99
N ASP A 135 3.44 3.16 6.47
CA ASP A 135 2.23 3.96 6.34
C ASP A 135 1.66 4.38 7.71
N SER A 136 1.66 3.44 8.68
CA SER A 136 1.17 3.74 10.03
C SER A 136 2.07 4.74 10.76
N ALA A 137 3.40 4.65 10.57
CA ALA A 137 4.35 5.55 11.22
C ALA A 137 4.49 6.91 10.51
N SER A 138 4.23 6.97 9.21
CA SER A 138 4.27 8.23 8.44
C SER A 138 2.98 9.05 8.57
N GLY A 139 1.89 8.45 9.03
CA GLY A 139 0.65 9.14 9.36
C GLY A 139 -0.51 8.92 8.38
N ARG A 140 -0.54 7.81 7.63
CA ARG A 140 -1.67 7.49 6.74
C ARG A 140 -2.93 7.22 7.56
N GLU A 141 -4.07 7.75 7.12
CA GLU A 141 -5.37 7.49 7.72
C GLU A 141 -5.98 6.15 7.25
N ILE A 142 -5.66 5.72 6.02
CA ILE A 142 -6.24 4.52 5.41
C ILE A 142 -5.14 3.62 4.83
N LEU A 143 -5.23 2.31 5.13
CA LEU A 143 -4.40 1.28 4.51
C LEU A 143 -5.27 0.43 3.57
N SER A 144 -5.02 0.51 2.26
CA SER A 144 -5.84 -0.13 1.23
C SER A 144 -5.13 -1.34 0.62
N GLY A 145 -5.42 -2.54 1.15
CA GLY A 145 -4.67 -3.73 0.74
C GLY A 145 -5.37 -5.06 1.04
N VAL A 146 -4.88 -6.16 0.47
CA VAL A 146 -3.56 -6.29 -0.20
C VAL A 146 -3.71 -6.93 -1.59
N ALA A 147 -3.21 -6.24 -2.62
CA ALA A 147 -3.14 -6.73 -3.99
C ALA A 147 -1.90 -7.64 -4.17
N ALA A 148 -1.90 -8.78 -3.49
CA ALA A 148 -0.83 -9.77 -3.55
C ALA A 148 -0.60 -10.29 -4.99
N ALA A 149 0.60 -10.82 -5.24
CA ALA A 149 1.06 -11.15 -6.60
C ALA A 149 0.92 -9.98 -7.59
N LYS A 150 1.22 -8.76 -7.10
CA LYS A 150 1.11 -7.48 -7.83
C LYS A 150 -0.29 -7.16 -8.34
N GLY A 151 -1.34 -7.82 -7.81
CA GLY A 151 -2.72 -7.58 -8.22
C GLY A 151 -3.08 -8.05 -9.63
N VAL A 152 -2.20 -8.78 -10.33
CA VAL A 152 -2.41 -9.15 -11.75
C VAL A 152 -2.74 -10.63 -11.95
N VAL A 153 -2.81 -11.42 -10.88
CA VAL A 153 -3.08 -12.87 -10.97
C VAL A 153 -4.45 -13.17 -10.37
N GLU A 154 -5.31 -13.77 -11.19
CA GLU A 154 -6.68 -14.09 -10.81
C GLU A 154 -6.75 -14.88 -9.49
N ASN A 155 -7.65 -14.46 -8.61
CA ASN A 155 -7.93 -15.10 -7.32
C ASN A 155 -6.72 -15.20 -6.36
N LYS A 156 -5.64 -14.43 -6.57
CA LYS A 156 -4.48 -14.39 -5.64
C LYS A 156 -4.54 -13.25 -4.64
N THR A 157 -5.66 -13.14 -3.93
CA THR A 157 -5.85 -12.21 -2.80
C THR A 157 -6.77 -12.85 -1.76
N THR A 158 -6.48 -12.67 -0.47
CA THR A 158 -7.28 -13.24 0.63
C THR A 158 -7.38 -12.30 1.83
N GLY A 159 -8.20 -12.66 2.82
CA GLY A 159 -8.31 -11.90 4.07
C GLY A 159 -7.12 -12.08 5.03
N MET A 160 -6.25 -13.08 4.82
CA MET A 160 -5.08 -13.30 5.69
C MET A 160 -4.05 -12.17 5.53
N GLU A 161 -3.83 -11.69 4.31
CA GLU A 161 -2.94 -10.58 4.03
C GLU A 161 -3.43 -9.29 4.73
N ALA A 162 -4.73 -9.00 4.63
CA ALA A 162 -5.36 -7.86 5.30
C ALA A 162 -5.31 -8.00 6.84
N ARG A 163 -5.44 -9.21 7.39
CA ARG A 163 -5.27 -9.45 8.84
C ARG A 163 -3.87 -9.07 9.31
N MET A 164 -2.84 -9.51 8.60
CA MET A 164 -1.45 -9.16 8.94
C MET A 164 -1.24 -7.64 8.86
N MET A 165 -1.74 -7.00 7.80
CA MET A 165 -1.67 -5.55 7.62
C MET A 165 -2.25 -4.80 8.84
N GLY A 166 -3.45 -5.17 9.29
CA GLY A 166 -4.09 -4.55 10.45
C GLY A 166 -3.37 -4.83 11.79
N GLU A 167 -2.88 -6.05 12.00
CA GLU A 167 -2.11 -6.38 13.21
C GLU A 167 -0.77 -5.64 13.27
N VAL A 168 -0.08 -5.53 12.13
CA VAL A 168 1.17 -4.79 12.01
C VAL A 168 0.95 -3.29 12.19
N ALA A 169 -0.12 -2.74 11.62
CA ALA A 169 -0.48 -1.34 11.81
C ALA A 169 -0.69 -1.01 13.31
N ARG A 170 -1.42 -1.88 14.03
CA ARG A 170 -1.57 -1.76 15.50
C ARG A 170 -0.22 -1.82 16.22
N ALA A 171 0.66 -2.74 15.84
CA ALA A 171 1.97 -2.91 16.47
C ALA A 171 2.93 -1.74 16.20
N ALA A 172 2.80 -1.07 15.05
CA ALA A 172 3.61 0.08 14.68
C ALA A 172 3.10 1.41 15.29
N ALA A 173 1.81 1.49 15.61
CA ALA A 173 1.19 2.70 16.15
C ALA A 173 1.84 3.16 17.47
N GLY A 174 2.31 4.41 17.50
CA GLY A 174 2.90 5.03 18.69
C GLY A 174 4.35 4.62 18.98
N VAL A 175 4.99 3.82 18.13
CA VAL A 175 6.42 3.48 18.25
C VAL A 175 7.28 4.69 17.84
N ASP A 176 8.41 4.88 18.50
CA ASP A 176 9.36 5.95 18.16
C ASP A 176 9.88 5.78 16.71
N ILE A 177 9.87 6.88 15.95
CA ILE A 177 10.25 6.89 14.54
C ILE A 177 11.69 6.40 14.30
N LYS A 178 12.63 6.61 15.23
CA LYS A 178 14.00 6.09 15.08
C LYS A 178 14.02 4.57 15.21
N GLU A 179 13.19 3.99 16.06
CA GLU A 179 13.05 2.53 16.16
C GLU A 179 12.33 1.97 14.93
N ILE A 180 11.26 2.62 14.46
CA ILE A 180 10.59 2.25 13.20
C ILE A 180 11.59 2.15 12.03
N ASN A 181 12.43 3.18 11.85
CA ASN A 181 13.42 3.18 10.76
C ASN A 181 14.41 2.00 10.86
N LYS A 182 14.83 1.62 12.08
CA LYS A 182 15.70 0.44 12.28
C LYS A 182 14.98 -0.87 11.98
N ILE A 183 13.70 -0.98 12.33
CA ILE A 183 12.88 -2.16 12.05
C ILE A 183 12.73 -2.31 10.53
N LEU A 184 12.35 -1.23 9.84
CA LEU A 184 12.19 -1.20 8.38
C LEU A 184 13.47 -1.61 7.66
N ASP A 185 14.63 -1.05 8.04
CA ASP A 185 15.90 -1.38 7.39
C ASP A 185 16.22 -2.89 7.45
N LYS A 186 16.00 -3.51 8.61
CA LYS A 186 16.20 -4.96 8.80
C LYS A 186 15.17 -5.78 8.03
N LEU A 187 13.90 -5.38 8.10
CA LEU A 187 12.80 -6.11 7.47
C LEU A 187 12.92 -6.08 5.94
N VAL A 188 13.11 -4.90 5.35
CA VAL A 188 13.32 -4.73 3.90
C VAL A 188 14.57 -5.48 3.44
N GLY A 189 15.66 -5.39 4.21
CA GLY A 189 16.89 -6.15 3.96
C GLY A 189 16.72 -7.67 3.92
N SER A 190 15.63 -8.20 4.50
CA SER A 190 15.34 -9.63 4.48
C SER A 190 14.74 -10.16 3.18
N TYR A 191 14.14 -9.30 2.34
CA TYR A 191 13.47 -9.71 1.10
C TYR A 191 13.89 -8.94 -0.16
N GLU A 192 14.55 -7.77 -0.04
CA GLU A 192 14.84 -6.89 -1.18
C GLU A 192 15.74 -7.50 -2.27
N LYS A 193 16.44 -8.59 -1.94
CA LYS A 193 17.28 -9.33 -2.90
C LYS A 193 16.52 -10.41 -3.68
N ASN A 194 15.23 -10.60 -3.39
CA ASN A 194 14.44 -11.72 -3.90
C ASN A 194 13.29 -11.30 -4.83
N TYR A 195 13.16 -10.02 -5.21
CA TYR A 195 12.06 -9.55 -6.07
C TYR A 195 11.94 -10.33 -7.39
N ALA A 196 13.06 -10.63 -8.05
CA ALA A 196 13.06 -11.37 -9.31
C ALA A 196 12.63 -12.85 -9.18
N THR A 197 12.68 -13.39 -7.95
CA THR A 197 12.34 -14.77 -7.63
C THR A 197 11.25 -14.84 -6.56
N ALA A 198 10.40 -13.81 -6.47
CA ALA A 198 9.35 -13.74 -5.48
C ALA A 198 8.41 -14.96 -5.65
N PRO A 199 8.05 -15.66 -4.57
CA PRO A 199 7.24 -16.86 -4.66
C PRO A 199 5.83 -16.51 -5.16
N ALA A 200 5.36 -17.25 -6.17
CA ALA A 200 4.09 -16.97 -6.83
C ALA A 200 2.86 -17.08 -5.90
N GLY A 201 2.99 -17.79 -4.78
CA GLY A 201 1.91 -18.05 -3.83
C GLY A 201 0.76 -18.87 -4.40
N LYS A 202 -0.35 -18.86 -3.67
CA LYS A 202 -1.54 -19.68 -3.95
C LYS A 202 -2.76 -18.82 -4.25
N THR A 203 -3.73 -19.36 -4.96
CA THR A 203 -5.05 -18.73 -5.09
C THR A 203 -5.85 -18.87 -3.80
N PHE A 204 -6.90 -18.08 -3.65
CA PHE A 204 -7.89 -18.21 -2.58
C PHE A 204 -8.36 -19.66 -2.44
N GLN A 205 -8.73 -20.32 -3.55
CA GLN A 205 -9.22 -21.69 -3.53
C GLN A 205 -8.18 -22.72 -3.07
N GLU A 206 -6.90 -22.43 -3.23
CA GLU A 206 -5.79 -23.30 -2.83
C GLU A 206 -5.37 -23.11 -1.36
N CYS A 207 -5.64 -21.94 -0.77
CA CYS A 207 -5.24 -21.60 0.60
C CYS A 207 -6.41 -21.29 1.55
N TYR A 208 -7.65 -21.51 1.11
CA TYR A 208 -8.88 -21.47 1.90
C TYR A 208 -9.78 -22.67 1.60
N ASP A 209 -10.52 -23.12 2.62
CA ASP A 209 -11.76 -23.85 2.39
C ASP A 209 -12.83 -22.87 1.91
N VAL A 210 -13.11 -22.91 0.62
CA VAL A 210 -14.09 -22.02 -0.05
C VAL A 210 -15.51 -22.19 0.50
N LYS A 211 -15.88 -23.35 1.04
CA LYS A 211 -17.24 -23.56 1.56
C LYS A 211 -17.47 -22.86 2.88
N THR A 212 -16.44 -22.83 3.72
CA THR A 212 -16.50 -22.26 5.07
C THR A 212 -15.85 -20.89 5.16
N ILE A 213 -15.14 -20.45 4.11
CA ILE A 213 -14.35 -19.21 4.05
C ILE A 213 -13.34 -19.16 5.21
N THR A 214 -12.65 -20.28 5.44
CA THR A 214 -11.61 -20.39 6.46
C THR A 214 -10.24 -20.67 5.84
N PRO A 215 -9.15 -20.04 6.31
CA PRO A 215 -7.82 -20.30 5.80
C PRO A 215 -7.39 -21.73 6.13
N THR A 216 -6.59 -22.35 5.26
CA THR A 216 -6.03 -23.68 5.54
C THR A 216 -4.99 -23.64 6.66
N ASP A 217 -4.75 -24.77 7.31
CA ASP A 217 -3.69 -24.91 8.34
C ASP A 217 -2.30 -24.50 7.82
N GLU A 218 -2.03 -24.71 6.53
CA GLU A 218 -0.82 -24.24 5.88
C GLU A 218 -0.73 -22.73 5.88
N HIS A 219 -1.81 -22.04 5.48
CA HIS A 219 -1.83 -20.58 5.43
C HIS A 219 -1.68 -19.98 6.82
N VAL A 220 -2.38 -20.55 7.82
CA VAL A 220 -2.22 -20.16 9.23
C VAL A 220 -0.79 -20.38 9.70
N LYS A 221 -0.15 -21.51 9.35
CA LYS A 221 1.24 -21.77 9.74
C LYS A 221 2.22 -20.77 9.13
N VAL A 222 2.06 -20.41 7.85
CA VAL A 222 2.90 -19.40 7.18
C VAL A 222 2.70 -18.03 7.81
N TYR A 223 1.46 -17.68 8.16
CA TYR A 223 1.13 -16.45 8.88
C TYR A 223 1.86 -16.36 10.24
N GLU A 224 1.77 -17.41 11.07
CA GLU A 224 2.43 -17.44 12.38
C GLU A 224 3.96 -17.39 12.27
N GLN A 225 4.54 -18.00 11.23
CA GLN A 225 5.97 -17.92 10.95
C GLN A 225 6.40 -16.50 10.60
N ALA A 226 5.65 -15.82 9.73
CA ALA A 226 5.92 -14.42 9.38
C ALA A 226 5.77 -13.51 10.59
N LYS A 227 4.70 -13.67 11.38
CA LYS A 227 4.48 -12.91 12.62
C LYS A 227 5.63 -13.05 13.60
N LYS A 228 6.12 -14.28 13.83
CA LYS A 228 7.28 -14.54 14.68
C LYS A 228 8.58 -13.90 14.16
N LYS A 229 8.77 -13.82 12.84
CA LYS A 229 9.91 -13.08 12.25
C LYS A 229 9.79 -11.58 12.49
N LEU A 230 8.58 -11.03 12.36
CA LEU A 230 8.28 -9.64 12.64
C LEU A 230 8.56 -9.27 14.11
N GLU A 231 8.19 -10.13 15.07
CA GLU A 231 8.60 -10.00 16.47
C GLU A 231 10.14 -9.98 16.60
N GLY A 232 10.83 -10.86 15.86
CA GLY A 232 12.30 -10.89 15.81
C GLY A 232 12.95 -9.63 15.24
N PHE A 233 12.24 -8.83 14.43
CA PHE A 233 12.71 -7.53 13.96
C PHE A 233 12.48 -6.40 14.95
N GLY A 234 11.53 -6.56 15.89
CA GLY A 234 11.26 -5.62 16.98
C GLY A 234 9.80 -5.20 17.14
N LEU A 235 8.87 -5.76 16.37
CA LEU A 235 7.44 -5.49 16.56
C LEU A 235 6.87 -6.19 17.81
N VAL A 236 5.85 -5.58 18.42
CA VAL A 236 5.11 -6.12 19.56
C VAL A 236 3.60 -6.09 19.22
N PHE A 237 2.97 -7.26 19.11
CA PHE A 237 1.61 -7.43 18.55
C PHE A 237 0.46 -7.45 19.57
#